data_AF-A0AAV5URB3-F1
#
_entry.id   AF-A0AAV5URB3-F1
#
_cell.length_a   1.000
_cell.length_b   1.000
_cell.length_c   1.000
_cell.angle_alpha   90.00
_cell.angle_beta   90.00
_cell.angle_gamma   90.00
#
_symmetry.space_group_name_H-M   'P 1'
#
loop_
_entity.id
_entity.type
_entity.pdbx_description
1 polymer ?
#
loop_
_entity_poly.entity_id
_entity_poly.type
_entity_poly.pdbx_seq_one_letter_code
_entity_poly.pdbx_strand_id
1 'polypeptide(L)'
;FRMFSVKLVTFFALLECASAMRDQSIAVTGKFLCGDKPAAEMRVKLWEKDSGPVPDEQLDEDYTDADGRFTLSGGTVELTPIDPILKVYHDCDDVLPGYRKVKFVLPKSAITQGPVPTKTYDIGVINLETIFKEEERELVVSKRSLRFRRGGVNEEMDDTEIIEQEKQQTAENEDNKRKKESSSESASSEERFF
;
A
#
# COMPACT_ATOMS: atom_id res chain seq x y z
N PHE A 1 49.43 -29.36 2.40
CA PHE A 1 49.64 -28.09 3.14
C PHE A 1 48.99 -26.88 2.48
N ARG A 2 49.39 -26.45 1.27
CA ARG A 2 48.79 -25.27 0.58
C ARG A 2 47.25 -25.28 0.48
N MET A 3 46.64 -26.43 0.18
CA MET A 3 45.18 -26.53 -0.01
C MET A 3 44.37 -26.49 1.30
N PHE A 4 44.98 -26.92 2.42
CA PHE A 4 44.37 -26.83 3.76
C PHE A 4 44.40 -25.40 4.28
N SER A 5 45.51 -24.68 4.05
CA SER A 5 45.64 -23.26 4.40
C SER A 5 44.68 -22.37 3.62
N VAL A 6 44.46 -22.64 2.33
CA VAL A 6 43.48 -21.88 1.51
C VAL A 6 42.05 -22.12 2.00
N LYS A 7 41.67 -23.37 2.30
CA LYS A 7 40.34 -23.69 2.84
C LYS A 7 40.09 -23.07 4.21
N LEU A 8 41.12 -23.02 5.06
CA LEU A 8 41.07 -22.39 6.37
C LEU A 8 40.88 -20.86 6.23
N VAL A 9 41.65 -20.21 5.36
CA VAL A 9 41.54 -18.76 5.11
C VAL A 9 40.17 -18.40 4.52
N THR A 10 39.63 -19.18 3.59
CA THR A 10 38.28 -18.94 3.05
C THR A 10 37.18 -19.14 4.09
N PHE A 11 37.33 -20.10 5.00
CA PHE A 11 36.36 -20.33 6.08
C PHE A 11 36.34 -19.18 7.08
N PHE A 12 37.52 -18.69 7.49
CA PHE A 12 37.62 -17.50 8.35
C PHE A 12 37.08 -16.24 7.68
N ALA A 13 37.38 -16.01 6.39
CA ALA A 13 36.85 -14.86 5.65
C ALA A 13 35.32 -14.89 5.54
N LEU A 14 34.70 -16.05 5.31
CA LEU A 14 33.24 -16.19 5.27
C LEU A 14 32.60 -16.01 6.65
N LEU A 15 33.26 -16.48 7.71
CA LEU A 15 32.79 -16.32 9.10
C LEU A 15 32.83 -14.85 9.55
N GLU A 16 33.85 -14.10 9.13
CA GLU A 16 33.96 -12.66 9.41
C GLU A 16 32.87 -11.85 8.69
N CYS A 17 32.56 -12.18 7.43
CA CYS A 17 31.47 -11.50 6.70
C CYS A 17 30.09 -11.73 7.35
N ALA A 18 29.82 -12.94 7.85
CA ALA A 18 28.56 -13.24 8.55
C ALA A 18 28.39 -12.43 9.85
N SER A 19 29.50 -12.00 10.46
CA SER A 19 29.51 -11.19 11.68
C SER A 19 29.29 -9.70 11.43
N ALA A 20 29.33 -9.26 10.16
CA ALA A 20 29.24 -7.86 9.77
C ALA A 20 27.79 -7.38 9.57
N MET A 21 26.85 -8.31 9.32
CA MET A 21 25.42 -7.99 9.23
C MET A 21 24.87 -7.61 10.60
N ARG A 22 24.12 -6.51 10.67
CA ARG A 22 23.58 -5.99 11.92
C ARG A 22 22.07 -5.81 11.79
N ASP A 23 21.34 -6.41 12.72
CA ASP A 23 19.94 -6.05 12.95
C ASP A 23 19.87 -4.61 13.40
N GLN A 24 19.07 -3.82 12.70
CA GLN A 24 18.81 -2.42 13.02
C GLN A 24 17.32 -2.16 12.92
N SER A 25 16.82 -1.34 13.82
CA SER A 25 15.40 -1.02 13.88
C SER A 25 15.15 0.42 14.29
N ILE A 26 13.98 0.92 13.92
CA ILE A 26 13.52 2.26 14.22
C ILE A 26 12.03 2.24 14.55
N ALA A 27 11.62 3.04 15.52
CA ALA A 27 10.24 3.38 15.77
C ALA A 27 10.06 4.90 15.72
N VAL A 28 8.97 5.34 15.12
CA VAL A 28 8.64 6.75 14.95
C VAL A 28 7.18 7.01 15.31
N THR A 29 6.94 8.13 15.98
CA THR A 29 5.59 8.61 16.29
C THR A 29 5.49 10.10 15.99
N GLY A 30 4.28 10.60 15.85
CA GLY A 30 4.02 12.02 15.67
C GLY A 30 2.55 12.31 15.46
N LYS A 31 2.26 13.55 15.06
CA LYS A 31 0.91 14.00 14.74
C LYS A 31 0.91 14.90 13.52
N PHE A 32 -0.01 14.65 12.60
CA PHE A 32 -0.24 15.49 11.43
C PHE A 32 -1.48 16.36 11.62
N LEU A 33 -1.39 17.60 11.14
CA LEU A 33 -2.49 18.55 11.07
C LEU A 33 -2.75 18.91 9.61
N CYS A 34 -3.99 19.28 9.33
CA CYS A 34 -4.42 19.94 8.11
C CYS A 34 -5.09 21.26 8.52
N GLY A 35 -4.27 22.31 8.58
CA GLY A 35 -4.66 23.57 9.19
C GLY A 35 -4.88 23.43 10.68
N ASP A 36 -6.04 23.90 11.13
CA ASP A 36 -6.42 23.84 12.53
C ASP A 36 -7.01 22.47 12.93
N LYS A 37 -7.14 21.53 11.98
CA LYS A 37 -7.77 20.22 12.19
C LYS A 37 -6.73 19.10 12.23
N PRO A 38 -6.96 18.02 12.99
CA PRO A 38 -6.19 16.80 12.83
C PRO A 38 -6.29 16.25 11.42
N ALA A 39 -5.17 15.84 10.83
CA ALA A 39 -5.17 15.13 9.56
C ALA A 39 -5.38 13.63 9.84
N ALA A 40 -6.65 13.22 9.88
CA ALA A 40 -7.06 11.83 10.14
C ALA A 40 -7.08 10.99 8.85
N GLU A 41 -6.94 9.67 8.97
CA GLU A 41 -6.98 8.72 7.86
C GLU A 41 -5.95 8.98 6.74
N MET A 42 -4.82 9.61 7.07
CA MET A 42 -3.70 9.82 6.17
C MET A 42 -2.80 8.59 6.18
N ARG A 43 -2.44 8.09 5.00
CA ARG A 43 -1.55 6.93 4.89
C ARG A 43 -0.12 7.34 5.19
N VAL A 44 0.51 6.63 6.10
CA VAL A 44 1.89 6.86 6.55
C VAL A 44 2.69 5.58 6.30
N LYS A 45 3.87 5.71 5.71
CA LYS A 45 4.76 4.57 5.44
C LYS A 45 6.16 4.84 5.95
N LEU A 46 6.74 3.83 6.58
CA LEU A 46 8.14 3.82 6.97
C LEU A 46 8.91 2.99 5.94
N TRP A 47 9.94 3.58 5.36
CA TRP A 47 10.77 2.96 4.33
C TRP A 47 12.23 2.97 4.73
N GLU A 48 12.95 1.95 4.31
CA GLU A 48 14.40 1.97 4.23
C GLU A 48 14.81 2.34 2.80
N LYS A 49 15.66 3.36 2.67
CA LYS A 49 16.16 3.79 1.36
C LYS A 49 17.57 3.27 1.13
N ASP A 50 17.74 2.49 0.08
CA ASP A 50 19.05 2.06 -0.35
C ASP A 50 19.72 3.07 -1.29
N SER A 51 21.01 3.27 -1.09
CA SER A 51 21.85 4.10 -1.99
C SER A 51 22.46 3.28 -3.15
N GLY A 52 21.98 2.05 -3.38
CA GLY A 52 22.62 1.05 -4.27
C GLY A 52 21.68 0.39 -5.29
N PRO A 53 22.05 -0.79 -5.85
CA PRO A 53 21.21 -1.55 -6.79
C PRO A 53 20.05 -2.30 -6.12
N VAL A 54 19.97 -2.24 -4.79
CA VAL A 54 18.91 -2.86 -4.00
C VAL A 54 17.69 -1.93 -4.04
N PRO A 55 16.49 -2.45 -4.29
CA PRO A 55 15.27 -1.64 -4.24
C PRO A 55 14.94 -1.25 -2.81
N ASP A 56 14.48 0.00 -2.61
CA ASP A 56 13.94 0.46 -1.33
C ASP A 56 12.96 -0.56 -0.71
N GLU A 57 13.07 -0.78 0.60
CA GLU A 57 12.23 -1.71 1.36
C GLU A 57 11.17 -0.95 2.17
N GLN A 58 9.92 -1.42 2.15
CA GLN A 58 8.88 -0.90 3.04
C GLN A 58 8.97 -1.65 4.37
N LEU A 59 9.24 -0.91 5.46
CA LEU A 59 9.36 -1.50 6.80
C LEU A 59 8.00 -1.61 7.49
N ASP A 60 7.16 -0.58 7.37
CA ASP A 60 5.85 -0.53 8.02
C ASP A 60 4.90 0.45 7.31
N GLU A 61 3.60 0.28 7.50
CA GLU A 61 2.55 1.11 6.93
C GLU A 61 1.31 1.11 7.83
N ASP A 62 0.80 2.31 8.10
CA ASP A 62 -0.41 2.51 8.87
C ASP A 62 -1.11 3.83 8.46
N TYR A 63 -2.24 4.12 9.08
CA TYR A 63 -3.01 5.35 8.90
C TYR A 63 -3.01 6.18 10.18
N THR A 64 -3.05 7.50 10.02
CA THR A 64 -3.23 8.39 11.18
C THR A 64 -4.61 8.22 11.79
N ASP A 65 -4.70 8.20 13.11
CA ASP A 65 -5.97 8.11 13.83
C ASP A 65 -6.83 9.39 13.72
N ALA A 66 -7.99 9.39 14.40
CA ALA A 66 -8.90 10.54 14.45
C ALA A 66 -8.27 11.83 15.04
N ASP A 67 -7.23 11.69 15.86
CA ASP A 67 -6.46 12.79 16.42
C ASP A 67 -5.24 13.15 15.54
N GLY A 68 -5.10 12.55 14.37
CA GLY A 68 -4.00 12.74 13.43
C GLY A 68 -2.69 12.12 13.89
N ARG A 69 -2.70 11.26 14.91
CA ARG A 69 -1.50 10.62 15.45
C ARG A 69 -1.19 9.34 14.69
N PHE A 70 0.09 8.98 14.67
CA PHE A 70 0.54 7.72 14.10
C PHE A 70 1.71 7.16 14.92
N THR A 71 1.93 5.85 14.83
CA THR A 71 3.14 5.19 15.32
C THR A 71 3.51 4.09 14.35
N LEU A 72 4.74 4.10 13.83
CA LEU A 72 5.27 3.07 12.95
C LEU A 72 6.56 2.50 13.54
N SER A 73 6.83 1.24 13.27
CA SER A 73 8.08 0.61 13.67
C SER A 73 8.48 -0.50 12.72
N GLY A 74 9.77 -0.61 12.45
CA GLY A 74 10.30 -1.72 11.67
C GLY A 74 11.80 -1.84 11.79
N GLY A 75 12.34 -2.90 11.20
CA GLY A 75 13.76 -3.16 11.21
C GLY A 75 14.15 -4.06 10.06
N THR A 76 15.43 -3.99 9.70
CA THR A 76 16.02 -4.79 8.62
C THR A 76 17.46 -5.15 8.99
N VAL A 77 18.05 -6.07 8.25
CA VAL A 77 19.41 -6.56 8.48
C VAL A 77 20.33 -5.95 7.44
N GLU A 78 21.14 -4.98 7.86
CA GLU A 78 22.00 -4.22 6.97
C GLU A 78 23.46 -4.23 7.40
N LEU A 79 24.36 -4.13 6.44
CA LEU A 79 25.80 -3.96 6.70
C LEU A 79 26.12 -2.54 7.16
N THR A 80 25.41 -1.56 6.61
CA THR A 80 25.55 -0.13 6.91
C THR A 80 24.40 0.36 7.80
N PRO A 81 24.55 1.52 8.46
CA PRO A 81 23.42 2.13 9.15
C PRO A 81 22.26 2.36 8.19
N ILE A 82 21.06 1.94 8.59
CA ILE A 82 19.84 2.14 7.82
C ILE A 82 19.59 3.66 7.57
N ASP A 83 18.94 3.99 6.46
CA ASP A 83 18.54 5.32 6.00
C ASP A 83 17.00 5.46 5.97
N PRO A 84 16.36 5.55 7.15
CA PRO A 84 14.91 5.51 7.29
C PRO A 84 14.22 6.79 6.79
N ILE A 85 13.16 6.60 6.01
CA ILE A 85 12.32 7.67 5.44
C ILE A 85 10.86 7.43 5.82
N LEU A 86 10.27 8.42 6.48
CA LEU A 86 8.84 8.49 6.69
C LEU A 86 8.18 9.18 5.49
N LYS A 87 7.20 8.52 4.87
CA LYS A 87 6.44 9.06 3.74
C LYS A 87 4.99 9.23 4.18
N VAL A 88 4.45 10.43 4.03
CA VAL A 88 3.03 10.71 4.30
C VAL A 88 2.32 10.97 2.98
N TYR A 89 1.12 10.42 2.83
CA TYR A 89 0.27 10.59 1.67
C TYR A 89 -1.01 11.28 2.12
N HIS A 90 -1.27 12.47 1.59
CA HIS A 90 -2.38 13.30 2.01
C HIS A 90 -3.00 14.06 0.85
N ASP A 91 -4.21 14.53 1.06
CA ASP A 91 -4.98 15.39 0.18
C ASP A 91 -5.35 16.72 0.88
N CYS A 92 -4.64 17.04 1.98
CA CYS A 92 -4.82 18.31 2.69
C CYS A 92 -4.63 19.52 1.75
N ASP A 93 -5.66 20.38 1.71
CA ASP A 93 -5.78 21.54 0.82
C ASP A 93 -5.48 21.22 -0.66
N ASP A 94 -5.87 20.02 -1.11
CA ASP A 94 -5.60 19.56 -2.47
C ASP A 94 -6.88 19.14 -3.21
N VAL A 95 -7.06 19.70 -4.40
CA VAL A 95 -8.24 19.45 -5.27
C VAL A 95 -7.91 18.53 -6.46
N LEU A 96 -6.63 18.23 -6.66
CA LEU A 96 -6.18 17.44 -7.80
C LEU A 96 -6.37 15.92 -7.52
N PRO A 97 -6.45 15.06 -8.55
CA PRO A 97 -6.57 13.63 -8.35
C PRO A 97 -5.29 13.01 -7.80
N GLY A 98 -5.42 12.05 -6.89
CA GLY A 98 -4.29 11.40 -6.20
C GLY A 98 -3.89 12.12 -4.91
N TYR A 99 -2.76 11.72 -4.34
CA TYR A 99 -2.30 12.22 -3.04
C TYR A 99 -0.98 12.96 -3.19
N ARG A 100 -0.86 14.09 -2.50
CA ARG A 100 0.43 14.71 -2.20
C ARG A 100 1.26 13.75 -1.35
N LYS A 101 2.57 13.70 -1.60
CA LYS A 101 3.50 12.82 -0.92
C LYS A 101 4.68 13.61 -0.38
N VAL A 102 4.77 13.71 0.93
CA VAL A 102 5.89 14.35 1.64
C VAL A 102 6.81 13.27 2.19
N LYS A 103 8.13 13.51 2.13
CA LYS A 103 9.16 12.61 2.65
C LYS A 103 9.93 13.30 3.77
N PHE A 104 10.04 12.64 4.91
CA PHE A 104 10.87 13.07 6.04
C PHE A 104 11.99 12.06 6.23
N VAL A 105 13.23 12.52 6.11
CA VAL A 105 14.40 11.72 6.46
C VAL A 105 14.53 11.70 7.97
N LEU A 106 14.47 10.51 8.56
CA LEU A 106 14.61 10.36 10.01
C LEU A 106 16.09 10.36 10.39
N PRO A 107 16.47 10.95 11.53
CA PRO A 107 17.86 11.08 11.90
C PRO A 107 18.46 9.71 12.25
N LYS A 108 19.74 9.48 11.89
CA LYS A 108 20.45 8.24 12.25
C LYS A 108 20.53 7.99 13.76
N SER A 109 20.42 9.05 14.57
CA SER A 109 20.34 8.93 16.02
C SER A 109 19.05 8.29 16.52
N ALA A 110 17.99 8.20 15.72
CA ALA A 110 16.75 7.50 16.06
C ALA A 110 16.86 5.98 15.94
N ILE A 111 17.84 5.48 15.18
CA ILE A 111 18.08 4.05 14.95
C ILE A 111 18.53 3.39 16.25
N THR A 112 18.15 2.13 16.41
CA THR A 112 18.56 1.26 17.50
C THR A 112 19.15 -0.04 16.96
N GLN A 113 20.02 -0.66 17.75
CA GLN A 113 20.59 -1.96 17.43
C GLN A 113 19.65 -3.07 17.89
N GLY A 114 19.51 -4.08 17.06
CA GLY A 114 18.62 -5.21 17.28
C GLY A 114 17.34 -5.15 16.44
N PRO A 115 16.61 -6.28 16.38
CA PRO A 115 15.44 -6.43 15.50
C PRO A 115 14.21 -5.66 15.99
N VAL A 116 14.17 -5.28 17.28
CA VAL A 116 13.04 -4.56 17.89
C VAL A 116 13.54 -3.22 18.43
N PRO A 117 12.85 -2.10 18.11
CA PRO A 117 13.31 -0.80 18.52
C PRO A 117 13.20 -0.60 20.02
N THR A 118 14.30 -0.14 20.64
CA THR A 118 14.38 0.11 22.09
C THR A 118 13.96 1.52 22.49
N LYS A 119 13.77 2.41 21.50
CA LYS A 119 13.29 3.79 21.68
C LYS A 119 12.41 4.19 20.51
N THR A 120 11.54 5.15 20.77
CA THR A 120 10.66 5.75 19.76
C THR A 120 11.07 7.20 19.54
N TYR A 121 11.25 7.59 18.28
CA TYR A 121 11.54 8.96 17.89
C TYR A 121 10.24 9.71 17.62
N ASP A 122 9.99 10.78 18.38
CA ASP A 122 8.83 11.66 18.17
C ASP A 122 9.21 12.77 17.19
N ILE A 123 8.58 12.78 16.00
CA ILE A 123 8.79 13.83 14.99
C ILE A 123 8.03 15.13 15.35
N GLY A 124 7.19 15.09 16.38
CA GLY A 124 6.37 16.21 16.83
C GLY A 124 5.07 16.37 16.03
N VAL A 125 4.62 17.62 15.95
CA VAL A 125 3.38 18.02 15.26
C VAL A 125 3.73 18.76 13.97
N ILE A 126 3.25 18.27 12.83
CA ILE A 126 3.52 18.84 11.51
C ILE A 126 2.21 19.18 10.80
N ASN A 127 2.09 20.42 10.32
CA ASN A 127 0.95 20.84 9.50
C ASN A 127 1.24 20.61 8.01
N LEU A 128 0.44 19.74 7.38
CA LEU A 128 0.55 19.30 5.99
C LEU A 128 -0.04 20.31 4.97
N GLU A 129 -0.66 21.40 5.40
CA GLU A 129 -0.97 22.55 4.52
C GLU A 129 0.32 23.20 3.99
N THR A 130 1.42 23.10 4.74
CA THR A 130 2.71 23.65 4.32
C THR A 130 3.15 23.02 3.01
N ILE A 131 3.66 23.84 2.09
CA ILE A 131 4.25 23.36 0.84
C ILE A 131 5.71 22.95 1.09
N PHE A 132 6.04 21.68 0.83
CA PHE A 132 7.38 21.15 1.01
C PHE A 132 8.16 21.16 -0.32
N LYS A 133 9.45 21.52 -0.26
CA LYS A 133 10.29 21.78 -1.46
C LYS A 133 10.48 20.56 -2.39
N GLU A 134 10.29 19.35 -1.87
CA GLU A 134 10.45 18.07 -2.61
C GLU A 134 9.21 17.19 -2.50
N GLU A 135 8.05 17.83 -2.37
CA GLU A 135 6.78 17.14 -2.37
C GLU A 135 6.48 16.53 -3.74
N GLU A 136 6.07 15.27 -3.73
CA GLU A 136 5.70 14.51 -4.92
C GLU A 136 4.19 14.28 -4.96
N ARG A 137 3.69 13.66 -6.04
CA ARG A 137 2.29 13.27 -6.17
C ARG A 137 2.18 11.80 -6.55
N GLU A 138 1.39 11.04 -5.79
CA GLU A 138 0.99 9.68 -6.16
C GLU A 138 -0.40 9.71 -6.82
N LEU A 139 -0.44 9.42 -8.11
CA LEU A 139 -1.69 9.34 -8.86
C LEU A 139 -2.35 7.97 -8.63
N VAL A 140 -3.66 7.98 -8.33
CA VAL A 140 -4.48 6.76 -8.37
C VAL A 140 -4.78 6.44 -9.83
N VAL A 141 -3.87 5.72 -10.49
CA VAL A 141 -4.05 5.31 -11.88
C VAL A 141 -4.90 4.03 -11.91
N SER A 142 -6.05 4.06 -12.59
CA SER A 142 -6.87 2.86 -12.76
C SER A 142 -6.08 1.76 -13.50
N LYS A 143 -6.29 0.49 -13.16
CA LYS A 143 -5.67 -0.66 -13.86
C LYS A 143 -5.91 -0.62 -15.38
N ARG A 144 -7.01 0.01 -15.83
CA ARG A 144 -7.34 0.27 -17.24
C ARG A 144 -6.36 1.27 -17.88
N SER A 145 -6.00 2.34 -17.17
CA SER A 145 -5.05 3.36 -17.63
C SER A 145 -3.59 2.85 -17.67
N LEU A 146 -3.19 1.97 -16.74
CA LEU A 146 -1.87 1.32 -16.77
C LEU A 146 -1.71 0.34 -17.94
N ARG A 147 -2.76 -0.41 -18.29
CA ARG A 147 -2.76 -1.30 -19.47
C ARG A 147 -2.56 -0.53 -20.78
N PHE A 148 -3.18 0.65 -20.89
CA PHE A 148 -3.04 1.50 -22.08
C PHE A 148 -1.61 2.04 -22.26
N ARG A 149 -0.92 2.39 -21.16
CA ARG A 149 0.46 2.91 -21.22
C ARG A 149 1.54 1.85 -21.48
N ARG A 150 1.31 0.59 -21.12
CA ARG A 150 2.29 -0.49 -21.30
C ARG A 150 2.26 -1.16 -22.69
N GLY A 151 1.50 -0.62 -23.64
CA GLY A 151 1.40 -1.20 -24.99
C GLY A 151 0.70 -2.56 -24.94
N GLY A 152 -0.62 -2.54 -24.73
CA GLY A 152 -1.45 -3.73 -24.79
C GLY A 152 -1.29 -4.45 -26.13
N VAL A 153 -0.58 -5.57 -26.14
CA VAL A 153 -0.79 -6.62 -27.14
C VAL A 153 -2.07 -7.34 -26.75
N ASN A 154 -2.96 -7.48 -27.73
CA ASN A 154 -4.32 -7.94 -27.61
C ASN A 154 -4.41 -9.33 -26.97
N GLU A 155 -5.19 -9.45 -25.90
CA GLU A 155 -6.06 -10.61 -25.73
C GLU A 155 -7.48 -10.06 -25.89
N GLU A 156 -8.09 -10.32 -27.05
CA GLU A 156 -9.53 -10.26 -27.19
C GLU A 156 -10.11 -11.16 -26.11
N MET A 157 -10.75 -10.55 -25.12
CA MET A 157 -11.54 -11.26 -24.15
C MET A 157 -12.81 -11.69 -24.90
N ASP A 158 -13.00 -13.00 -25.03
CA ASP A 158 -14.12 -13.61 -25.75
C ASP A 158 -15.44 -13.27 -25.02
N ASP A 159 -16.11 -12.22 -25.47
CA ASP A 159 -17.39 -11.75 -24.93
C ASP A 159 -18.55 -12.74 -25.20
N THR A 160 -18.28 -13.88 -25.85
CA THR A 160 -19.28 -14.90 -26.16
C THR A 160 -19.89 -15.50 -24.88
N GLU A 161 -19.12 -15.68 -23.80
CA GLU A 161 -19.64 -16.19 -22.53
C GLU A 161 -20.59 -15.18 -21.84
N ILE A 162 -20.30 -13.88 -21.93
CA ILE A 162 -21.15 -12.83 -21.35
C ILE A 162 -22.46 -12.72 -22.13
N ILE A 163 -22.39 -12.78 -23.46
CA ILE A 163 -23.57 -12.69 -24.34
C ILE A 163 -24.47 -13.93 -24.17
N GLU A 164 -23.91 -15.13 -23.94
CA GLU A 164 -24.71 -16.33 -23.67
C GLU A 164 -25.41 -16.25 -22.31
N GLN A 165 -24.76 -15.71 -21.28
CA GLN A 165 -25.37 -15.52 -19.97
C GLN A 165 -26.51 -14.50 -19.99
N GLU A 166 -26.35 -13.38 -20.71
CA GLU A 166 -27.41 -12.37 -20.86
C GLU A 166 -28.62 -12.92 -21.63
N LYS A 167 -28.40 -13.78 -22.63
CA LYS A 167 -29.48 -14.45 -23.37
C LYS A 167 -30.26 -15.43 -22.50
N GLN A 168 -29.58 -16.19 -21.64
CA GLN A 168 -30.24 -17.13 -20.73
C GLN A 168 -31.07 -16.40 -19.66
N GLN A 169 -30.55 -15.31 -19.09
CA GLN A 169 -31.31 -14.49 -18.15
C GLN A 169 -32.52 -13.82 -18.79
N THR A 170 -32.40 -13.38 -20.04
CA THR A 170 -33.52 -12.77 -20.76
C THR A 170 -34.61 -13.81 -21.04
N ALA A 171 -34.24 -15.02 -21.45
CA ALA A 171 -35.19 -16.12 -21.68
C ALA A 171 -35.91 -16.55 -20.38
N GLU A 172 -35.19 -16.66 -19.27
CA GLU A 172 -35.78 -17.04 -17.97
C GLU A 172 -36.72 -15.96 -17.41
N ASN A 173 -36.39 -14.68 -17.63
CA ASN A 173 -37.25 -13.56 -17.27
C ASN A 173 -38.53 -13.49 -18.11
N GLU A 174 -38.45 -13.80 -19.41
CA GLU A 174 -39.63 -13.88 -20.27
C GLU A 174 -40.55 -15.05 -19.91
N ASP A 175 -40.00 -16.21 -19.57
CA ASP A 175 -40.78 -17.38 -19.13
C ASP A 175 -41.47 -17.14 -17.78
N ASN A 176 -40.78 -16.49 -16.84
CA ASN A 176 -41.37 -16.11 -15.56
C ASN A 176 -42.47 -15.04 -15.73
N LYS A 177 -42.33 -14.13 -16.69
CA LYS A 177 -43.37 -13.16 -17.03
C LYS A 177 -44.62 -13.85 -17.60
N ARG A 178 -44.44 -14.82 -18.51
CA ARG A 178 -45.54 -15.61 -19.09
C ARG A 178 -46.30 -16.44 -18.06
N LYS A 179 -45.61 -17.05 -17.09
CA LYS A 179 -46.24 -17.80 -15.98
C LYS A 179 -46.99 -16.89 -15.00
N LYS A 180 -46.58 -15.63 -14.88
CA LYS A 180 -47.26 -14.65 -14.02
C LYS A 180 -48.53 -14.09 -14.66
N GLU A 181 -48.54 -13.94 -15.98
CA GLU A 181 -49.74 -13.53 -16.73
C GLU A 181 -50.79 -14.66 -16.74
N SER A 182 -50.40 -15.94 -16.91
CA SER A 182 -51.35 -17.06 -16.90
C SER A 182 -51.97 -17.38 -15.53
N SER A 183 -51.28 -17.05 -14.43
CA SER A 183 -51.83 -17.20 -13.07
C SER A 183 -52.71 -16.02 -12.64
N SER A 184 -52.68 -14.90 -13.38
CA SER A 184 -53.56 -13.75 -13.15
C SER A 184 -54.90 -13.87 -13.89
N GLU A 185 -54.96 -14.60 -15.01
CA GLU A 185 -56.22 -14.85 -15.73
C GLU A 185 -57.09 -15.93 -15.08
N SER A 186 -56.50 -16.91 -14.37
CA SER A 186 -57.25 -17.93 -13.63
C SER A 186 -57.85 -17.42 -12.30
N ALA A 187 -57.36 -16.30 -11.76
CA ALA A 187 -57.91 -15.70 -10.54
C ALA A 187 -59.13 -14.77 -10.80
N SER A 188 -59.40 -14.38 -12.06
CA SER A 188 -60.53 -13.50 -12.39
C SER A 188 -61.81 -14.23 -12.86
N SER A 189 -61.76 -15.55 -13.02
CA SER A 189 -62.90 -16.36 -13.46
C SER A 189 -63.65 -17.10 -12.34
N GLU A 190 -63.14 -17.12 -11.11
CA GLU A 190 -63.86 -17.67 -9.93
C GLU A 190 -64.66 -16.63 -9.13
N GLU A 191 -64.49 -15.32 -9.36
CA GLU A 191 -65.30 -14.26 -8.71
C GLU A 191 -66.57 -13.86 -9.50
N ARG A 192 -66.93 -14.59 -10.57
CA ARG A 192 -68.16 -14.33 -11.35
C ARG A 192 -69.24 -15.40 -11.18
N PHE A 193 -69.12 -16.27 -10.19
CA PHE A 193 -70.12 -17.27 -9.83
C PHE A 193 -70.32 -17.36 -8.30
N PHE A 194 -70.58 -16.22 -7.66
CA PHE A 194 -71.36 -16.11 -6.42
C PHE A 194 -72.16 -14.81 -6.42
#